data_AF-A0A977Q2F8-F1
#
_entry.id   AF-A0A977Q2F8-F1
#
_cell.length_a   1.000
_cell.length_b   1.000
_cell.length_c   1.000
_cell.angle_alpha   90.00
_cell.angle_beta   90.00
_cell.angle_gamma   90.00
#
_symmetry.space_group_name_H-M   'P 1'
#
loop_
_entity.id
_entity.type
_entity.pdbx_description
1 polymer ?
#
loop_
_entity_poly.entity_id
_entity_poly.type
_entity_poly.pdbx_seq_one_letter_code
_entity_poly.pdbx_strand_id
1 'polypeptide(L)'
;MSHRQGLFLNFDIKTQPDEVACGPTCLHALYEFYKDPISLKEVVQEVKQLKNGGTLGVMLGNHALKRGYKVHIYTYNLTVFDPT
;
A
#
# COMPACT_ATOMS: atom_id res chain seq x y z
N MET A 1 11.12 -27.01 -10.36
CA MET A 1 10.69 -25.85 -9.55
C MET A 1 11.84 -24.85 -9.59
N SER A 2 11.66 -23.73 -10.29
CA SER A 2 12.72 -22.73 -10.52
C SER A 2 13.22 -22.15 -9.19
N HIS A 3 14.54 -22.06 -9.02
CA HIS A 3 15.19 -21.41 -7.88
C HIS A 3 14.75 -19.94 -7.80
N ARG A 4 13.78 -19.63 -6.94
CA ARG A 4 13.48 -18.25 -6.58
C ARG A 4 14.62 -17.71 -5.71
N GLN A 5 15.55 -16.99 -6.31
CA GLN A 5 16.47 -16.14 -5.55
C GLN A 5 15.65 -15.01 -4.91
N GLY A 6 15.75 -14.87 -3.59
CA GLY A 6 15.14 -13.77 -2.87
C GLY A 6 15.82 -12.46 -3.25
N LEU A 7 15.02 -11.44 -3.56
CA LEU A 7 15.52 -10.09 -3.78
C LEU A 7 15.56 -9.38 -2.42
N PHE A 8 16.75 -9.03 -1.94
CA PHE A 8 16.92 -8.21 -0.74
C PHE A 8 16.92 -6.74 -1.15
N LEU A 9 15.79 -6.08 -0.97
CA LEU A 9 15.68 -4.63 -1.08
C LEU A 9 16.03 -4.04 0.29
N ASN A 10 16.94 -3.07 0.33
CA ASN A 10 17.27 -2.33 1.54
C ASN A 10 16.10 -1.40 1.90
N PHE A 11 15.06 -1.99 2.50
CA PHE A 11 13.75 -1.42 2.74
C PHE A 11 13.46 -1.44 4.23
N ASP A 12 13.22 -0.27 4.82
CA ASP A 12 12.87 -0.16 6.23
C ASP A 12 11.37 0.13 6.38
N ILE A 13 10.67 -0.68 7.18
CA ILE A 13 9.25 -0.51 7.45
C ILE A 13 9.11 -0.09 8.91
N LYS A 14 8.66 1.15 9.11
CA LYS A 14 8.41 1.69 10.45
C LYS A 14 7.30 0.92 11.16
N THR A 15 7.30 0.95 12.50
CA THR A 15 6.18 0.43 13.29
C THR A 15 4.89 1.17 12.93
N GLN A 16 3.80 0.44 12.68
CA GLN A 16 2.49 1.06 12.46
C GLN A 16 1.97 1.72 13.74
N PRO A 17 1.32 2.89 13.66
CA PRO A 17 0.90 3.66 14.83
C PRO A 17 -0.36 3.13 15.53
N ASP A 18 -1.20 2.36 14.84
CA ASP A 18 -2.46 1.81 15.35
C ASP A 18 -2.78 0.47 14.65
N GLU A 19 -3.90 -0.17 14.99
CA GLU A 19 -4.28 -1.50 14.46
C GLU A 19 -4.71 -1.52 12.98
N VAL A 20 -4.95 -0.35 12.37
CA VAL A 20 -5.56 -0.23 11.03
C VAL A 20 -4.66 0.42 9.99
N ALA A 21 -3.53 0.99 10.42
CA ALA A 21 -2.56 1.71 9.59
C ALA A 21 -1.51 0.82 8.87
N CYS A 22 -1.67 -0.50 8.85
CA CYS A 22 -0.71 -1.41 8.22
C CYS A 22 -0.46 -1.08 6.72
N GLY A 23 -1.53 -0.82 5.96
CA GLY A 23 -1.45 -0.42 4.55
C GLY A 23 -0.70 0.90 4.33
N PRO A 24 -1.11 2.00 4.98
CA PRO A 24 -0.39 3.28 4.95
C PRO A 24 1.08 3.16 5.35
N THR A 25 1.42 2.37 6.36
CA THR A 25 2.81 2.14 6.79
C THR A 25 3.63 1.45 5.71
N CYS A 26 3.10 0.40 5.08
CA CYS A 26 3.76 -0.25 3.94
C CYS A 26 3.94 0.71 2.76
N LEU A 27 2.93 1.54 2.47
CA LEU A 27 3.00 2.53 1.40
C LEU A 27 4.05 3.61 1.66
N HIS A 28 4.13 4.11 2.90
CA HIS A 28 5.15 5.08 3.30
C HIS A 28 6.57 4.53 3.09
N ALA A 29 6.82 3.26 3.45
CA ALA A 29 8.11 2.65 3.23
C ALA A 29 8.48 2.61 1.73
N LEU A 30 7.50 2.40 0.83
CA LEU A 30 7.72 2.50 -0.62
C LEU A 30 8.14 3.91 -1.04
N TYR A 31 7.51 4.95 -0.48
CA TYR A 31 7.93 6.32 -0.74
C TYR A 31 9.36 6.60 -0.27
N GLU A 32 9.74 6.12 0.92
CA GLU A 32 11.13 6.24 1.40
C GLU A 32 12.13 5.55 0.47
N PHE A 33 11.81 4.34 -0.02
CA PHE A 33 12.65 3.63 -0.97
C PHE A 33 12.86 4.38 -2.29
N TYR A 34 11.82 5.05 -2.79
CA TYR A 34 11.89 5.89 -3.98
C TYR A 34 12.37 7.33 -3.70
N LYS A 35 12.80 7.63 -2.47
CA LYS A 35 13.26 8.96 -2.03
C LYS A 35 12.21 10.06 -2.21
N ASP A 36 10.94 9.70 -2.04
CA ASP A 36 9.80 10.60 -2.09
C ASP A 36 9.44 11.07 -0.67
N PRO A 37 9.72 12.32 -0.29
CA PRO A 37 9.57 12.79 1.08
C PRO A 37 8.10 12.97 1.46
N ILE A 38 7.68 12.24 2.50
CA ILE A 38 6.41 12.41 3.22
C ILE A 38 6.56 11.70 4.57
N SER A 39 5.98 12.27 5.65
CA SER A 39 6.00 11.59 6.94
C SER A 39 4.98 10.47 7.01
N LEU A 40 5.24 9.45 7.85
CA LEU A 40 4.27 8.37 8.11
C LEU A 40 2.93 8.93 8.58
N LYS A 41 2.96 9.96 9.43
CA LYS A 41 1.76 10.62 9.93
C LYS A 41 0.92 11.21 8.81
N GLU A 42 1.55 11.88 7.84
CA GLU A 42 0.86 12.43 6.67
C GLU A 42 0.23 11.33 5.82
N VAL A 43 0.97 10.24 5.51
CA VAL A 43 0.40 9.11 4.75
C VAL A 43 -0.80 8.50 5.46
N VAL A 44 -0.72 8.28 6.78
CA VAL A 44 -1.82 7.72 7.58
C VAL A 44 -3.05 8.64 7.59
N GLN A 45 -2.85 9.96 7.58
CA GLN A 45 -3.93 10.95 7.56
C GLN A 45 -4.57 11.11 6.16
N GLU A 46 -3.77 11.04 5.10
CA GLU A 46 -4.22 11.26 3.73
C GLU A 46 -4.87 10.01 3.10
N VAL A 47 -4.41 8.81 3.48
CA VAL A 47 -4.98 7.56 3.00
C VAL A 47 -6.32 7.30 3.70
N LYS A 48 -7.41 7.36 2.93
CA LYS A 48 -8.77 7.11 3.44
C LYS A 48 -8.91 5.69 3.99
N GLN A 49 -9.29 5.59 5.26
CA GLN A 49 -9.60 4.34 5.94
C GLN A 49 -11.11 4.10 6.02
N LEU A 50 -11.53 2.85 6.23
CA LEU A 50 -12.94 2.52 6.43
C LEU A 50 -13.36 2.83 7.87
N LYS A 51 -14.63 3.20 8.07
CA LYS A 51 -15.18 3.49 9.41
C LYS A 51 -15.11 2.29 10.37
N ASN A 52 -15.22 1.08 9.83
CA ASN A 52 -15.12 -0.18 10.56
C ASN A 52 -13.70 -0.76 10.58
N GLY A 53 -12.70 0.02 10.15
CA GLY A 53 -11.29 -0.34 10.20
C GLY A 53 -10.70 -0.83 8.88
N GLY A 54 -9.38 -0.75 8.81
CA GLY A 54 -8.58 -1.18 7.67
C GLY A 54 -8.55 -0.19 6.51
N THR A 55 -7.67 -0.48 5.57
CA THR A 55 -7.43 0.32 4.36
C THR A 55 -7.60 -0.55 3.13
N LEU A 56 -8.48 -0.14 2.20
CA LEU A 56 -8.61 -0.83 0.92
C LEU A 56 -7.41 -0.54 0.02
N GLY A 57 -6.94 -1.55 -0.71
CA GLY A 57 -5.82 -1.40 -1.65
C GLY A 57 -6.03 -0.29 -2.69
N VAL A 58 -7.28 -0.03 -3.09
CA VAL A 58 -7.61 1.09 -3.99
C VAL A 58 -7.31 2.47 -3.39
N MET A 59 -7.45 2.64 -2.06
CA MET A 59 -7.16 3.91 -1.40
C MET A 59 -5.66 4.17 -1.35
N LEU A 60 -4.85 3.12 -1.12
CA LEU A 60 -3.38 3.19 -1.24
C LEU A 60 -2.96 3.53 -2.66
N GLY A 61 -3.57 2.87 -3.66
CA GLY A 61 -3.30 3.12 -5.06
C GLY A 61 -3.64 4.55 -5.48
N ASN A 62 -4.79 5.07 -5.05
CA ASN A 62 -5.20 6.45 -5.33
C ASN A 62 -4.23 7.46 -4.71
N HIS A 63 -3.73 7.20 -3.50
CA HIS A 63 -2.73 8.07 -2.87
C HIS A 63 -1.43 8.07 -3.68
N ALA A 64 -0.93 6.90 -4.12
CA ALA A 64 0.25 6.81 -4.97
C ALA A 64 0.07 7.45 -6.36
N LEU A 65 -1.10 7.29 -7.00
CA LEU A 65 -1.42 7.96 -8.26
C LEU A 65 -1.35 9.48 -8.13
N LYS A 66 -1.90 10.06 -7.05
CA LYS A 66 -1.82 11.51 -6.79
C LYS A 66 -0.40 12.03 -6.63
N ARG A 67 0.53 11.18 -6.20
CA ARG A 67 1.97 11.49 -6.09
C ARG A 67 2.75 11.22 -7.37
N GLY A 68 2.08 10.86 -8.48
CA GLY A 68 2.69 10.67 -9.79
C GLY A 68 3.23 9.25 -10.06
N TYR A 69 2.94 8.28 -9.20
CA TYR A 69 3.35 6.90 -9.43
C TYR A 69 2.48 6.23 -10.49
N LYS A 70 3.08 5.31 -11.25
CA LYS A 70 2.32 4.35 -12.06
C LYS A 70 1.86 3.19 -11.17
N VAL A 71 0.55 3.08 -10.96
CA VAL A 71 -0.03 2.07 -10.06
C VAL A 71 -0.79 1.02 -10.86
N HIS A 72 -0.58 -0.25 -10.53
CA HIS A 72 -1.42 -1.36 -10.98
C HIS A 72 -1.90 -2.13 -9.76
N ILE A 73 -3.20 -2.41 -9.71
CA ILE A 73 -3.79 -3.25 -8.67
C ILE A 73 -4.12 -4.59 -9.30
N TYR A 74 -3.52 -5.64 -8.76
CA TYR A 74 -3.87 -7.02 -9.10
C TYR A 74 -4.80 -7.55 -8.02
N THR A 75 -6.07 -7.70 -8.37
CA THR A 75 -7.05 -8.29 -7.46
C THR A 75 -7.15 -9.78 -7.73
N TYR A 76 -6.85 -10.57 -6.71
CA TYR A 76 -6.97 -12.02 -6.75
C TYR A 76 -8.22 -12.45 -5.98
N ASN A 77 -8.67 -13.69 -6.22
CA ASN A 77 -9.76 -14.31 -5.48
C ASN A 77 -11.07 -13.51 -5.51
N LEU A 78 -11.38 -12.92 -6.67
CA LEU A 78 -12.67 -12.28 -6.90
C LEU A 78 -13.73 -13.35 -7.14
N THR A 79 -14.78 -13.34 -6.32
CA THR A 79 -16.04 -14.00 -6.68
C THR A 79 -16.73 -13.14 -7.72
N VAL A 80 -16.51 -13.46 -9.00
CA VAL A 80 -17.16 -12.77 -10.11
C VAL A 80 -18.53 -13.42 -10.32
N PHE A 81 -19.60 -12.64 -10.17
CA PHE A 81 -20.91 -13.03 -10.62
C PHE A 81 -21.08 -12.56 -12.07
N ASP A 82 -21.23 -13.49 -13.00
CA ASP A 82 -21.57 -13.22 -14.38
C ASP A 82 -23.10 -13.28 -14.53
N PRO A 83 -23.79 -12.15 -14.81
CA PRO A 83 -25.24 -12.10 -14.99
C PRO A 83 -25.71 -12.49 -16.40
N THR A 84 -24.81 -12.95 -17.28
CA THR A 84 -25.16 -13.47 -18.62
C THR A 84 -25.81 -14.85 -18.51
#